data_AF-A0A518AHX4-F1
#
_entry.id   AF-A0A518AHX4-F1
#
_cell.length_a   1.000
_cell.length_b   1.000
_cell.length_c   1.000
_cell.angle_alpha   90.00
_cell.angle_beta   90.00
_cell.angle_gamma   90.00
#
_symmetry.space_group_name_H-M   'P 1'
#
loop_
_entity.id
_entity.type
_entity.pdbx_description
1 polymer ?
#
loop_
_entity_poly.entity_id
_entity_poly.type
_entity_poly.pdbx_seq_one_letter_code
_entity_poly.pdbx_strand_id
1 'polypeptide(L)'
;MAITWNMAGDFSTVLDASEPLTLVRRGGAPRATIDKAWRVVDRRAEAEPTDGRVLQADVEWQFEWPDHVQLPQLGDRLIDAAGEHYTLLAIHRLRGNTRLKVESRNLRVAHRLDCLMDIEQAEWDAETLVGWTTYRPAIRACVQPSETTVDDSSSSTTRYRVLLEDPELQLDHNHRLVDSDGAVYRLVSFTNAKRIDALPVAVVERE
;
A
#
# COMPACT_ATOMS: atom_id res chain seq x y z
N MET A 1 -1.82 -56.75 6.82
CA MET A 1 -0.79 -55.97 6.10
C MET A 1 -0.32 -54.88 7.05
N ALA A 2 0.98 -54.81 7.35
CA ALA A 2 1.54 -53.76 8.20
C ALA A 2 1.89 -52.56 7.32
N ILE A 3 1.40 -51.38 7.66
CA ILE A 3 1.78 -50.13 7.00
C ILE A 3 3.14 -49.74 7.59
N THR A 4 4.18 -49.76 6.77
CA THR A 4 5.53 -49.33 7.15
C THR A 4 5.60 -47.81 7.04
N TRP A 5 5.49 -47.10 8.17
CA TRP A 5 5.67 -45.64 8.24
C TRP A 5 7.16 -45.27 8.18
N ASN A 6 7.55 -44.35 7.31
CA ASN A 6 8.91 -43.83 7.22
C ASN A 6 8.91 -42.31 7.41
N MET A 7 9.05 -41.85 8.66
CA MET A 7 9.08 -40.41 8.97
C MET A 7 10.12 -39.63 8.16
N ALA A 8 11.28 -40.21 7.85
CA ALA A 8 12.33 -39.49 7.13
C ALA A 8 12.00 -39.31 5.64
N GLY A 9 11.33 -40.29 5.02
CA GLY A 9 10.90 -40.22 3.62
C GLY A 9 9.61 -39.41 3.45
N ASP A 10 8.63 -39.65 4.33
CA ASP A 10 7.27 -39.15 4.20
C ASP A 10 7.16 -37.64 4.50
N PHE A 11 8.08 -37.08 5.31
CA PHE A 11 8.10 -35.65 5.64
C PHE A 11 9.19 -34.85 4.90
N SER A 12 10.02 -35.49 4.08
CA SER A 12 11.10 -34.82 3.31
C SER A 12 10.57 -33.78 2.31
N THR A 13 9.28 -33.84 1.99
CA THR A 13 8.59 -32.93 1.06
C THR A 13 7.52 -32.08 1.73
N VAL A 14 7.59 -31.90 3.06
CA VAL A 14 6.84 -30.80 3.68
C VAL A 14 7.55 -29.51 3.30
N LEU A 15 7.09 -28.91 2.20
CA LEU A 15 7.52 -27.56 1.80
C LEU A 15 7.23 -26.62 2.97
N ASP A 16 8.30 -26.09 3.58
CA ASP A 16 8.22 -24.96 4.49
C ASP A 16 7.66 -23.79 3.66
N ALA A 17 6.35 -23.57 3.76
CA ALA A 17 5.64 -22.50 3.05
C ALA A 17 5.87 -21.12 3.70
N SER A 18 6.96 -20.98 4.46
CA SER A 18 7.36 -19.69 5.01
C SER A 18 8.13 -18.88 3.98
N GLU A 19 7.98 -17.56 4.09
CA GLU A 19 8.69 -16.59 3.28
C GLU A 19 9.28 -15.49 4.16
N PRO A 20 10.39 -14.86 3.74
CA PRO A 20 10.95 -13.74 4.47
C PRO A 20 10.07 -12.50 4.29
N LEU A 21 9.93 -11.70 5.35
CA LEU A 21 9.29 -10.39 5.32
C LEU A 21 10.24 -9.32 5.84
N THR A 22 10.03 -8.09 5.37
CA THR A 22 10.64 -6.89 5.94
C THR A 22 9.55 -6.00 6.54
N LEU A 23 9.62 -5.69 7.84
CA LEU A 23 8.79 -4.67 8.46
C LEU A 23 9.41 -3.29 8.22
N VAL A 24 8.61 -2.38 7.66
CA VAL A 24 8.93 -0.96 7.51
C VAL A 24 8.00 -0.14 8.40
N ARG A 25 8.61 0.68 9.27
CA ARG A 25 7.87 1.56 10.17
C ARG A 25 7.31 2.76 9.43
N ARG A 26 6.19 3.28 9.92
CA ARG A 26 5.69 4.58 9.50
C ARG A 26 6.70 5.69 9.90
N GLY A 27 7.03 6.58 8.96
CA GLY A 27 7.98 7.68 9.21
C GLY A 27 9.46 7.28 9.03
N GLY A 28 9.74 6.23 8.25
CA GLY A 28 11.11 5.88 7.87
C GLY A 28 12.00 5.29 8.97
N ALA A 29 11.44 4.83 10.09
CA ALA A 29 12.19 4.18 11.17
C ALA A 29 12.87 2.86 10.73
N PRO A 30 13.84 2.33 11.51
CA PRO A 30 14.64 1.18 11.10
C PRO A 30 13.80 -0.04 10.73
N ARG A 31 14.22 -0.70 9.64
CA ARG A 31 13.58 -1.90 9.12
C ARG A 31 13.92 -3.11 9.99
N ALA A 32 12.97 -4.01 10.18
CA ALA A 32 13.20 -5.28 10.86
C ALA A 32 12.97 -6.44 9.89
N THR A 33 13.89 -7.40 9.87
CA THR A 33 13.75 -8.61 9.05
C THR A 33 13.02 -9.69 9.85
N ILE A 34 12.13 -10.41 9.18
CA ILE A 34 11.41 -11.56 9.70
C ILE A 34 11.76 -12.72 8.76
N ASP A 35 12.63 -13.62 9.21
CA ASP A 35 13.21 -14.65 8.32
C ASP A 35 12.18 -15.67 7.83
N LYS A 36 11.19 -15.97 8.68
CA LYS A 36 10.18 -16.99 8.43
C LYS A 36 8.80 -16.50 8.84
N ALA A 37 8.00 -16.13 7.84
CA ALA A 37 6.59 -15.83 8.02
C ALA A 37 5.71 -16.78 7.22
N TRP A 38 4.67 -17.27 7.85
CA TRP A 38 3.67 -18.08 7.20
C TRP A 38 2.51 -17.19 6.74
N ARG A 39 2.28 -17.16 5.42
CA ARG A 39 1.11 -16.53 4.81
C ARG A 39 -0.08 -17.48 4.89
N VAL A 40 -1.09 -17.11 5.68
CA VAL A 40 -2.37 -17.84 5.70
C VAL A 40 -3.23 -17.26 4.59
N VAL A 41 -3.21 -17.93 3.44
CA VAL A 41 -4.11 -17.61 2.31
C VAL A 41 -5.44 -18.26 2.60
N ASP A 42 -6.34 -17.53 3.28
CA ASP A 42 -7.71 -18.01 3.46
C ASP A 42 -8.44 -17.85 2.12
N ARG A 43 -8.44 -18.91 1.30
CA ARG A 43 -9.16 -18.97 0.02
C ARG A 43 -10.68 -19.09 0.22
N ARG A 44 -11.25 -18.36 1.19
CA ARG A 44 -12.71 -18.22 1.25
C ARG A 44 -13.13 -17.45 0.01
N ALA A 45 -13.55 -18.21 -1.00
CA ALA A 45 -14.13 -17.71 -2.22
C ALA A 45 -15.22 -16.68 -1.87
N GLU A 46 -15.35 -15.64 -2.69
CA GLU A 46 -16.42 -14.62 -2.70
C GLU A 46 -17.87 -15.18 -2.63
N ALA A 47 -18.06 -16.50 -2.53
CA ALA A 47 -19.34 -17.19 -2.53
C ALA A 47 -20.17 -16.99 -1.25
N GLU A 48 -19.57 -16.59 -0.12
CA GLU A 48 -20.35 -16.08 1.01
C GLU A 48 -20.32 -14.55 0.99
N PRO A 49 -21.48 -13.87 1.08
CA PRO A 49 -21.52 -12.44 1.32
C PRO A 49 -20.88 -12.16 2.67
N THR A 50 -19.57 -11.92 2.66
CA THR A 50 -18.92 -11.24 3.76
C THR A 50 -19.53 -9.85 3.76
N ASP A 51 -20.04 -9.37 4.89
CA ASP A 51 -20.56 -8.00 5.07
C ASP A 51 -19.43 -6.95 4.91
N GLY A 52 -18.68 -6.97 3.80
CA GLY A 52 -17.49 -6.18 3.53
C GLY A 52 -16.25 -6.54 4.35
N ARG A 53 -16.21 -7.72 5.00
CA ARG A 53 -15.20 -8.02 6.04
C ARG A 53 -13.89 -8.64 5.56
N VAL A 54 -13.84 -9.26 4.39
CA VAL A 54 -12.60 -9.86 3.85
C VAL A 54 -12.50 -9.50 2.38
N LEU A 55 -11.60 -8.58 2.04
CA LEU A 55 -11.30 -8.28 0.65
C LEU A 55 -10.18 -9.21 0.16
N GLN A 56 -10.11 -9.49 -1.14
CA GLN A 56 -8.99 -10.24 -1.75
C GLN A 56 -7.60 -9.64 -1.45
N ALA A 57 -7.57 -8.38 -0.99
CA ALA A 57 -6.39 -7.65 -0.58
C ALA A 57 -5.91 -7.96 0.86
N ASP A 58 -6.72 -8.63 1.68
CA ASP A 58 -6.41 -8.94 3.07
C ASP A 58 -5.63 -10.25 3.19
N VAL A 59 -4.60 -10.24 4.02
CA VAL A 59 -3.71 -11.37 4.25
C VAL A 59 -3.45 -11.52 5.74
N GLU A 60 -3.57 -12.75 6.23
CA GLU A 60 -3.14 -13.10 7.57
C GLU A 60 -1.71 -13.66 7.54
N TRP A 61 -0.89 -13.17 8.46
CA TRP A 61 0.50 -13.57 8.63
C TRP A 61 0.72 -14.14 10.02
N GLN A 62 1.56 -15.17 10.11
CA GLN A 62 2.02 -15.70 11.38
C GLN A 62 3.54 -15.86 11.38
N PHE A 63 4.22 -15.29 12.37
CA PHE A 63 5.68 -15.36 12.47
C PHE A 63 6.15 -15.18 13.91
N GLU A 64 7.36 -15.64 14.19
CA GLU A 64 8.06 -15.33 15.43
C GLU A 64 8.65 -13.93 15.35
N TRP A 65 8.48 -13.16 16.42
CA TRP A 65 9.02 -11.81 16.47
C TRP A 65 10.44 -11.84 17.04
N PRO A 66 11.42 -11.17 16.41
CA PRO A 66 12.78 -11.13 16.94
C PRO A 66 12.84 -10.54 18.34
N ASP A 67 13.62 -11.18 19.22
CA ASP A 67 13.87 -10.67 20.56
C ASP A 67 14.53 -9.29 20.53
N HIS A 68 14.20 -8.45 21.51
CA HIS A 68 14.74 -7.09 21.67
C HIS A 68 14.44 -6.10 20.52
N VAL A 69 13.63 -6.50 19.54
CA VAL A 69 13.10 -5.58 18.52
C VAL A 69 11.76 -5.03 18.99
N GLN A 70 11.57 -3.71 18.91
CA GLN A 70 10.29 -3.07 19.21
C GLN A 70 9.16 -3.78 18.44
N LEU A 71 8.01 -3.99 19.07
CA LEU A 71 6.88 -4.66 18.43
C LEU A 71 6.34 -3.85 17.24
N PRO A 72 5.76 -4.50 16.22
CA PRO A 72 5.04 -3.82 15.15
C PRO A 72 3.89 -2.97 15.72
N GLN A 73 3.56 -1.89 15.01
CA GLN A 73 2.42 -1.02 15.29
C GLN A 73 1.42 -1.06 14.12
N LEU A 74 0.16 -0.71 14.39
CA LEU A 74 -0.83 -0.56 13.34
C LEU A 74 -0.41 0.55 12.37
N GLY A 75 -0.58 0.31 11.07
CA GLY A 75 -0.09 1.19 10.02
C GLY A 75 1.38 0.97 9.61
N ASP A 76 2.14 0.13 10.31
CA ASP A 76 3.42 -0.36 9.76
C ASP A 76 3.17 -1.18 8.49
N ARG A 77 4.21 -1.38 7.68
CA ARG A 77 4.12 -2.13 6.42
C ARG A 77 4.98 -3.38 6.47
N LEU A 78 4.42 -4.51 6.04
CA LEU A 78 5.18 -5.71 5.69
C LEU A 78 5.48 -5.68 4.19
N ILE A 79 6.72 -5.96 3.83
CA ILE A 79 7.17 -6.14 2.46
C ILE A 79 7.53 -7.61 2.30
N ASP A 80 6.87 -8.31 1.37
CA ASP A 80 7.15 -9.71 1.09
C ASP A 80 8.34 -9.91 0.14
N ALA A 81 8.69 -11.16 -0.14
CA ALA A 81 9.80 -11.49 -1.04
C ALA A 81 9.58 -11.04 -2.50
N ALA A 82 8.33 -10.78 -2.90
CA ALA A 82 7.98 -10.24 -4.21
C ALA A 82 7.99 -8.70 -4.24
N GLY A 83 8.25 -8.04 -3.10
CA GLY A 83 8.21 -6.59 -2.97
C GLY A 83 6.80 -6.02 -2.81
N GLU A 84 5.80 -6.85 -2.53
CA GLU A 84 4.44 -6.39 -2.29
C GLU A 84 4.30 -5.82 -0.89
N HIS A 85 3.53 -4.74 -0.77
CA HIS A 85 3.36 -3.99 0.47
C HIS A 85 2.02 -4.29 1.13
N TYR A 86 2.04 -4.66 2.40
CA TYR A 86 0.84 -4.92 3.21
C TYR A 86 0.84 -4.05 4.46
N THR A 87 -0.19 -3.24 4.64
CA THR A 87 -0.33 -2.37 5.82
C THR A 87 -0.96 -3.14 6.97
N LEU A 88 -0.38 -3.07 8.16
CA LEU A 88 -0.87 -3.79 9.34
C LEU A 88 -2.16 -3.18 9.89
N LEU A 89 -3.21 -4.00 9.97
CA LEU A 89 -4.56 -3.62 10.43
C LEU A 89 -4.90 -4.17 11.82
N ALA A 90 -4.43 -5.37 12.15
CA ALA A 90 -4.59 -5.97 13.47
C ALA A 90 -3.35 -6.78 13.86
N ILE A 91 -3.01 -6.79 15.15
CA ILE A 91 -1.87 -7.54 15.70
C ILE A 91 -2.33 -8.31 16.93
N HIS A 92 -2.14 -9.62 16.92
CA HIS A 92 -2.50 -10.53 18.00
C HIS A 92 -1.27 -11.32 18.43
N ARG A 93 -1.08 -11.48 19.74
CA ARG A 93 -0.07 -12.40 20.29
C ARG A 93 -0.67 -13.78 20.47
N LEU A 94 0.03 -14.80 19.97
CA LEU A 94 -0.34 -16.20 20.19
C LEU A 94 0.29 -16.73 21.49
N ARG A 95 -0.17 -17.91 21.93
CA ARG A 95 0.30 -18.55 23.18
C ARG A 95 1.83 -18.68 23.18
N GLY A 96 2.47 -18.29 24.28
CA GLY A 96 3.94 -18.27 24.42
C GLY A 96 4.58 -16.90 24.20
N ASN A 97 3.82 -15.86 23.81
CA ASN A 97 4.27 -14.46 23.63
C ASN A 97 5.38 -14.22 22.58
N THR A 98 5.93 -15.26 21.95
CA THR A 98 6.98 -15.16 20.92
C THR A 98 6.42 -15.07 19.50
N ARG A 99 5.20 -15.54 19.28
CA ARG A 99 4.57 -15.60 17.95
C ARG A 99 3.47 -14.57 17.80
N LEU A 100 3.49 -13.84 16.68
CA LEU A 100 2.47 -12.88 16.29
C LEU A 100 1.58 -13.49 15.21
N LYS A 101 0.29 -13.19 15.30
CA LYS A 101 -0.69 -13.29 14.22
C LYS A 101 -1.07 -11.88 13.82
N VAL A 102 -0.94 -11.55 12.55
CA VAL A 102 -1.12 -10.19 12.03
C VAL A 102 -2.07 -10.21 10.85
N GLU A 103 -3.06 -9.32 10.87
CA GLU A 103 -3.93 -9.06 9.72
C GLU A 103 -3.40 -7.83 8.99
N SER A 104 -3.19 -7.93 7.69
CA SER A 104 -2.66 -6.85 6.87
C SER A 104 -3.39 -6.75 5.53
N ARG A 105 -3.28 -5.59 4.88
CA ARG A 105 -3.96 -5.29 3.62
C ARG A 105 -3.01 -4.74 2.57
N ASN A 106 -3.05 -5.31 1.38
CA ASN A 106 -2.41 -4.73 0.20
C ASN A 106 -3.26 -3.54 -0.30
N LEU A 107 -2.88 -2.32 0.09
CA LEU A 107 -3.65 -1.11 -0.26
C LEU A 107 -3.64 -0.83 -1.77
N ARG A 108 -2.60 -1.26 -2.50
CA ARG A 108 -2.54 -1.16 -3.95
C ARG A 108 -3.69 -1.93 -4.61
N VAL A 109 -3.92 -3.17 -4.15
CA VAL A 109 -5.02 -4.02 -4.63
C VAL A 109 -6.37 -3.49 -4.14
N ALA A 110 -6.47 -3.15 -2.85
CA ALA A 110 -7.72 -2.68 -2.25
C ALA A 110 -8.27 -1.39 -2.89
N HIS A 111 -7.38 -0.48 -3.29
CA HIS A 111 -7.74 0.81 -3.91
C HIS A 111 -7.54 0.84 -5.43
N ARG A 112 -7.22 -0.31 -6.06
CA ARG A 112 -6.99 -0.45 -7.51
C ARG A 112 -6.00 0.60 -8.05
N LEU A 113 -4.82 0.69 -7.46
CA LEU A 113 -3.77 1.59 -7.94
C LEU A 113 -3.13 1.01 -9.21
N ASP A 114 -3.82 1.21 -10.33
CA ASP A 114 -3.57 0.58 -11.62
C ASP A 114 -2.83 1.48 -12.63
N CYS A 115 -2.69 2.78 -12.36
CA CYS A 115 -1.86 3.69 -13.16
C CYS A 115 -0.54 4.06 -12.48
N LEU A 116 0.40 4.56 -13.28
CA LEU A 116 1.67 5.11 -12.83
C LEU A 116 1.70 6.60 -13.17
N MET A 117 2.01 7.43 -12.19
CA MET A 117 2.13 8.86 -12.36
C MET A 117 3.49 9.35 -11.89
N ASP A 118 4.08 10.27 -12.65
CA ASP A 118 5.20 11.06 -12.21
C ASP A 118 4.67 12.28 -11.45
N ILE A 119 5.33 12.60 -10.35
CA ILE A 119 5.12 13.86 -9.63
C ILE A 119 6.25 14.78 -10.02
N GLU A 120 5.91 15.93 -10.58
CA GLU A 120 6.85 16.95 -10.94
C GLU A 120 6.74 18.13 -9.96
N GLN A 121 7.87 18.77 -9.72
CA GLN A 121 7.98 19.98 -8.92
C GLN A 121 8.41 21.14 -9.81
N ALA A 122 7.75 22.28 -9.63
CA ALA A 122 8.04 23.52 -10.32
C ALA A 122 9.44 24.04 -9.98
N GLU A 123 10.18 24.44 -11.01
CA GLU A 123 11.45 25.15 -10.88
C GLU A 123 11.21 26.64 -11.12
N TRP A 124 11.61 27.46 -10.14
CA TRP A 124 11.39 28.90 -10.15
C TRP A 124 12.72 29.65 -10.25
N ASP A 125 12.76 30.67 -11.10
CA ASP A 125 13.78 31.72 -11.09
C ASP A 125 13.11 33.03 -10.61
N ALA A 126 13.41 33.39 -9.36
CA ALA A 126 12.69 34.40 -8.60
C ALA A 126 11.17 34.12 -8.54
N GLU A 127 10.38 34.79 -9.37
CA GLU A 127 8.91 34.63 -9.47
C GLU A 127 8.46 34.05 -10.81
N THR A 128 9.41 33.69 -11.68
CA THR A 128 9.12 33.12 -13.00
C THR A 128 9.27 31.61 -12.94
N LEU A 129 8.22 30.90 -13.35
CA LEU A 129 8.27 29.45 -13.55
C LEU A 129 9.16 29.17 -14.78
N VAL A 130 10.28 28.49 -14.57
CA VAL A 130 11.26 28.17 -15.63
C VAL A 130 11.06 26.77 -16.18
N GLY A 131 10.58 25.85 -15.34
CA GLY A 131 10.43 24.46 -15.75
C GLY A 131 9.79 23.59 -14.69
N TRP A 132 9.83 22.29 -14.95
CA TRP A 132 9.34 21.24 -14.08
C TRP A 132 10.38 20.13 -14.04
N THR A 133 10.67 19.63 -12.84
CA THR A 133 11.61 18.52 -12.63
C THR A 133 10.91 17.39 -11.90
N THR A 134 11.19 16.15 -12.30
CA THR A 134 10.64 14.96 -11.67
C THR A 134 11.05 14.89 -10.20
N TYR A 135 10.07 15.03 -9.31
CA TYR A 135 10.23 14.91 -7.86
C TYR A 135 10.07 13.46 -7.39
N ARG A 136 9.08 12.74 -7.92
CA ARG A 136 8.88 11.31 -7.68
C ARG A 136 8.44 10.61 -8.97
N PRO A 137 9.25 9.70 -9.52
CA PRO A 137 8.85 8.97 -10.71
C PRO A 137 7.96 7.77 -10.36
N ALA A 138 7.06 7.42 -11.29
CA ALA A 138 6.31 6.18 -11.35
C ALA A 138 5.60 5.79 -10.03
N ILE A 139 4.97 6.76 -9.37
CA ILE A 139 4.12 6.48 -8.21
C ILE A 139 2.85 5.80 -8.68
N ARG A 140 2.49 4.67 -8.05
CA ARG A 140 1.22 4.02 -8.34
C ARG A 140 0.07 4.88 -7.84
N ALA A 141 -0.92 5.05 -8.69
CA ALA A 141 -2.07 5.89 -8.42
C ALA A 141 -3.38 5.25 -8.92
N CYS A 142 -4.50 5.81 -8.46
CA CYS A 142 -5.82 5.56 -9.04
C CYS A 142 -6.50 6.91 -9.25
N VAL A 143 -6.85 7.21 -10.50
CA VAL A 143 -7.56 8.43 -10.88
C VAL A 143 -9.05 8.15 -10.87
N GLN A 144 -9.79 8.90 -10.05
CA GLN A 144 -11.24 8.81 -9.94
C GLN A 144 -11.85 10.15 -10.38
N PRO A 145 -12.82 10.16 -11.31
CA PRO A 145 -13.55 11.38 -11.61
C PRO A 145 -14.27 11.87 -10.35
N SER A 146 -14.19 13.18 -10.10
CA SER A 146 -14.92 13.86 -9.01
C SER A 146 -16.11 14.63 -9.59
N GLU A 147 -16.88 15.28 -8.71
CA GLU A 147 -17.95 16.19 -9.11
C GLU A 147 -17.47 17.22 -10.15
N THR A 148 -18.20 17.31 -11.26
CA THR A 148 -18.07 18.38 -12.25
C THR A 148 -18.91 19.56 -11.78
N THR A 149 -18.28 20.64 -11.37
CA THR A 149 -18.95 21.93 -11.20
C THR A 149 -19.10 22.60 -12.55
N VAL A 150 -20.35 22.82 -12.97
CA VAL A 150 -20.68 23.67 -14.12
C VAL A 150 -20.94 25.06 -13.57
N ASP A 151 -20.10 26.02 -13.96
CA ASP A 151 -20.30 27.41 -13.59
C ASP A 151 -21.24 28.10 -14.60
N ASP A 152 -22.03 29.08 -14.15
CA ASP A 152 -23.00 29.82 -15.00
C ASP A 152 -22.30 30.60 -16.15
N SER A 153 -20.98 30.71 -16.07
CA SER A 153 -20.08 31.36 -17.03
C SER A 153 -19.69 30.48 -18.24
N SER A 154 -20.34 29.33 -18.43
CA SER A 154 -20.07 28.35 -19.52
C SER A 154 -18.70 27.66 -19.48
N SER A 155 -17.89 27.85 -18.43
CA SER A 155 -16.69 27.04 -18.19
C SER A 155 -17.01 25.88 -17.25
N SER A 156 -16.80 24.64 -17.71
CA SER A 156 -16.83 23.45 -16.84
C SER A 156 -15.40 23.05 -16.49
N THR A 157 -15.05 23.06 -15.21
CA THR A 157 -13.77 22.54 -14.74
C THR A 157 -14.01 21.17 -14.11
N THR A 158 -13.50 20.12 -14.76
CA THR A 158 -13.58 18.76 -14.24
C THR A 158 -12.45 18.53 -13.23
N ARG A 159 -12.84 18.18 -12.00
CA ARG A 159 -11.90 17.78 -10.96
C ARG A 159 -11.79 16.27 -10.89
N TYR A 160 -10.60 15.80 -10.53
CA TYR A 160 -10.31 14.40 -10.31
C TYR A 160 -9.76 14.21 -8.90
N ARG A 161 -10.06 13.07 -8.30
CA ARG A 161 -9.43 12.59 -7.07
C ARG A 161 -8.40 11.54 -7.45
N VAL A 162 -7.16 11.76 -7.06
CA VAL A 162 -6.05 10.84 -7.30
C VAL A 162 -5.61 10.25 -5.96
N LEU A 163 -5.78 8.95 -5.81
CA LEU A 163 -5.25 8.17 -4.68
C LEU A 163 -3.79 7.84 -4.98
N LEU A 164 -2.88 8.10 -4.04
CA LEU A 164 -1.43 7.90 -4.24
C LEU A 164 -0.89 6.83 -3.29
N GLU A 165 -0.02 5.95 -3.77
CA GLU A 165 0.53 4.83 -2.98
C GLU A 165 1.40 5.27 -1.80
N ASP A 166 2.17 6.34 -1.94
CA ASP A 166 3.16 6.76 -0.95
C ASP A 166 2.50 7.56 0.20
N PRO A 167 2.42 7.00 1.43
CA PRO A 167 1.78 7.65 2.56
C PRO A 167 2.61 8.80 3.17
N GLU A 168 3.90 8.90 2.83
CA GLU A 168 4.81 9.93 3.36
C GLU A 168 4.93 11.14 2.43
N LEU A 169 4.37 11.02 1.22
CA LEU A 169 4.38 12.07 0.22
C LEU A 169 3.74 13.36 0.74
N GLN A 170 4.43 14.49 0.52
CA GLN A 170 3.91 15.82 0.81
C GLN A 170 3.83 16.60 -0.49
N LEU A 171 2.64 17.08 -0.85
CA LEU A 171 2.41 17.89 -2.05
C LEU A 171 1.83 19.25 -1.68
N ASP A 172 2.21 20.25 -2.45
CA ASP A 172 1.70 21.61 -2.41
C ASP A 172 1.49 22.14 -3.85
N HIS A 173 1.10 23.42 -3.97
CA HIS A 173 0.82 24.06 -5.25
C HIS A 173 2.02 24.16 -6.22
N ASN A 174 3.24 23.86 -5.77
CA ASN A 174 4.41 23.76 -6.64
C ASN A 174 4.54 22.38 -7.29
N HIS A 175 3.60 21.48 -7.06
CA HIS A 175 3.61 20.13 -7.62
C HIS A 175 2.49 19.95 -8.64
N ARG A 176 2.78 19.13 -9.65
CA ARG A 176 1.78 18.61 -10.59
C ARG A 176 1.99 17.11 -10.78
N LEU A 177 0.95 16.45 -11.25
CA LEU A 177 0.97 15.02 -11.53
C LEU A 177 0.93 14.84 -13.05
N VAL A 178 1.76 13.94 -13.56
CA VAL A 178 1.82 13.60 -14.99
C VAL A 178 1.56 12.11 -15.11
N ASP A 179 0.51 11.74 -15.83
CA ASP A 179 0.19 10.33 -16.10
C ASP A 179 1.15 9.76 -17.16
N SER A 180 1.24 8.44 -17.19
CA SER A 180 1.99 7.65 -18.16
C SER A 180 1.63 7.93 -19.63
N ASP A 181 0.44 8.45 -19.91
CA ASP A 181 0.02 8.87 -21.25
C ASP A 181 0.42 10.32 -21.60
N GLY A 182 1.07 11.02 -20.66
CA GLY A 182 1.46 12.43 -20.77
C GLY A 182 0.39 13.43 -20.35
N ALA A 183 -0.78 13.00 -19.87
CA ALA A 183 -1.79 13.90 -19.33
C ALA A 183 -1.26 14.61 -18.07
N VAL A 184 -1.39 15.94 -18.05
CA VAL A 184 -0.92 16.77 -16.93
C VAL A 184 -2.10 17.19 -16.05
N TYR A 185 -1.90 17.07 -14.74
CA TYR A 185 -2.87 17.37 -13.72
C TYR A 185 -2.31 18.38 -12.73
N ARG A 186 -2.92 19.55 -12.70
CA ARG A 186 -2.60 20.63 -11.76
C ARG A 186 -3.16 20.31 -10.37
N LEU A 187 -2.33 20.42 -9.34
CA LEU A 187 -2.78 20.18 -7.96
C LEU A 187 -3.69 21.31 -7.47
N VAL A 188 -4.88 20.96 -6.96
CA VAL A 188 -5.81 21.89 -6.31
C VAL A 188 -5.69 21.78 -4.79
N SER A 189 -5.67 20.56 -4.27
CA SER A 189 -5.49 20.32 -2.84
C SER A 189 -4.92 18.93 -2.59
N PHE A 190 -4.27 18.75 -1.43
CA PHE A 190 -3.71 17.47 -1.03
C PHE A 190 -4.07 17.17 0.42
N THR A 191 -4.49 15.93 0.68
CA THR A 191 -4.88 15.46 2.01
C THR A 191 -4.13 14.17 2.33
N ASN A 192 -3.31 14.21 3.38
CA ASN A 192 -2.64 13.04 3.93
C ASN A 192 -3.65 12.01 4.50
N ALA A 193 -3.28 10.72 4.43
CA ALA A 193 -4.06 9.65 5.03
C ALA A 193 -4.16 9.79 6.56
N LYS A 194 -5.38 9.97 7.07
CA LYS A 194 -5.66 10.01 8.52
C LYS A 194 -5.85 8.63 9.13
N ARG A 195 -6.31 7.66 8.33
CA ARG A 195 -6.53 6.27 8.75
C ARG A 195 -5.42 5.37 8.22
N ILE A 196 -5.14 4.27 8.93
CA ILE A 196 -4.11 3.29 8.56
C ILE A 196 -4.45 2.51 7.29
N ASP A 197 -5.72 2.46 6.89
CA ASP A 197 -6.21 1.75 5.71
C ASP A 197 -6.58 2.70 4.55
N ALA A 198 -6.22 3.98 4.67
CA ALA A 198 -6.44 5.01 3.67
C ALA A 198 -5.13 5.41 3.00
N LEU A 199 -5.26 5.93 1.77
CA LEU A 199 -4.16 6.50 1.00
C LEU A 199 -4.27 8.02 0.98
N PRO A 200 -3.17 8.76 0.81
CA PRO A 200 -3.23 10.18 0.51
C PRO A 200 -4.04 10.45 -0.76
N VAL A 201 -4.74 11.59 -0.75
CA VAL A 201 -5.62 12.00 -1.85
C VAL A 201 -5.19 13.37 -2.35
N ALA A 202 -4.87 13.46 -3.63
CA ALA A 202 -4.74 14.71 -4.36
C ALA A 202 -6.08 15.01 -5.07
N VAL A 203 -6.55 16.25 -4.97
CA VAL A 203 -7.59 16.77 -5.85
C VAL A 203 -6.89 17.58 -6.92
N VAL A 204 -7.17 17.26 -8.18
CA VAL A 204 -6.47 17.83 -9.33
C VAL A 204 -7.43 18.28 -10.43
N GLU A 205 -6.96 19.16 -11.29
CA GLU A 205 -7.63 19.59 -12.51
C GLU A 205 -6.75 19.24 -13.70
N ARG A 206 -7.35 18.70 -14.77
CA ARG A 206 -6.61 18.37 -16.00
C ARG A 206 -6.32 19.66 -16.77
N GLU A 207 -5.06 19.83 -17.20
CA GLU A 207 -4.61 20.93 -18.07
C GLU A 207 -4.95 20.68 -19.55
#